data_AF-A0A2V7Q6Y6-F1
#
_entry.id   AF-A0A2V7Q6Y6-F1
#
_cell.length_a   1.000
_cell.length_b   1.000
_cell.length_c   1.000
_cell.angle_alpha   90.00
_cell.angle_beta   90.00
_cell.angle_gamma   90.00
#
_symmetry.space_group_name_H-M   'P 1'
#
loop_
_entity.id
_entity.type
_entity.pdbx_description
1 polymer ?
#
loop_
_entity_poly.entity_id
_entity_poly.type
_entity_poly.pdbx_seq_one_letter_code
_entity_poly.pdbx_strand_id
1 'polypeptide(L)'
;MLRFLLIAGAVLLAACHHGPRVVPAPDAVAELAKARAQFRSGNFGKALVSFRRLTYELGPGQPELADVRYHLAECYFQTGDRVQAAHEFREVADQYATSEYAPLALLRAGDANLRLWRKPELDPSYGETALAIYQELAGRYPGTDAAARAQVHVQQLREWFSQKDYRNGMFYFRRRAYDSAIIYFKDVIATYPGTSSVPDALMRLVDSYRVIGYGDELKETCGHLRRFFPQTEGLDKSCPADSSIATPS
;
A
#
# COMPACT_ATOMS: atom_id res chain seq x y z
N MET A 1 59.74 -18.55 -79.57
CA MET A 1 58.36 -19.07 -79.67
C MET A 1 57.88 -19.46 -78.27
N LEU A 2 56.63 -19.09 -78.01
CA LEU A 2 55.80 -19.30 -76.82
C LEU A 2 55.99 -20.65 -76.11
N ARG A 3 56.06 -20.63 -74.76
CA ARG A 3 55.14 -21.41 -73.89
C ARG A 3 55.25 -21.01 -72.41
N PHE A 4 54.14 -20.45 -71.95
CA PHE A 4 53.72 -20.26 -70.56
C PHE A 4 53.83 -21.54 -69.74
N LEU A 5 54.19 -21.42 -68.45
CA LEU A 5 53.68 -22.30 -67.39
C LEU A 5 53.59 -21.51 -66.08
N LEU A 6 52.35 -21.43 -65.60
CA LEU A 6 51.86 -20.71 -64.43
C LEU A 6 52.34 -21.37 -63.13
N ILE A 7 52.94 -20.59 -62.23
CA ILE A 7 53.18 -20.98 -60.84
C ILE A 7 51.96 -20.54 -60.03
N ALA A 8 51.05 -21.47 -59.77
CA ALA A 8 49.91 -21.27 -58.87
C ALA A 8 50.38 -21.38 -57.41
N GLY A 9 50.45 -20.24 -56.72
CA GLY A 9 50.69 -20.20 -55.28
C GLY A 9 49.47 -20.70 -54.50
N ALA A 10 49.61 -21.83 -53.83
CA ALA A 10 48.61 -22.36 -52.91
C ALA A 10 48.64 -21.56 -51.60
N VAL A 11 47.78 -20.55 -51.50
CA VAL A 11 47.48 -19.86 -50.25
C VAL A 11 46.51 -20.74 -49.45
N LEU A 12 47.03 -21.43 -48.44
CA LEU A 12 46.23 -22.14 -47.44
C LEU A 12 45.55 -21.11 -46.52
N LEU A 13 44.33 -20.73 -46.85
CA LEU A 13 43.42 -20.04 -45.94
C LEU A 13 43.00 -21.02 -44.83
N ALA A 14 43.69 -20.97 -43.69
CA ALA A 14 43.20 -21.57 -42.45
C ALA A 14 42.00 -20.78 -41.96
N ALA A 15 40.80 -21.12 -42.46
CA ALA A 15 39.55 -20.62 -41.92
C ALA A 15 39.35 -21.23 -40.53
N CYS A 16 39.63 -20.45 -39.48
CA CYS A 16 39.24 -20.80 -38.12
C CYS A 16 37.70 -20.88 -38.06
N HIS A 17 37.16 -22.09 -38.18
CA HIS A 17 35.75 -22.37 -37.96
C HIS A 17 35.44 -22.25 -36.45
N HIS A 18 35.24 -21.03 -35.98
CA HIS A 18 34.55 -20.79 -34.71
C HIS A 18 33.05 -20.83 -34.98
N GLY A 19 32.47 -22.05 -34.98
CA GLY A 19 31.03 -22.19 -34.84
C GLY A 19 30.58 -21.51 -33.54
N PRO A 20 29.38 -20.90 -33.49
CA PRO A 20 28.87 -20.33 -32.25
C PRO A 20 28.89 -21.41 -31.17
N ARG A 21 29.65 -21.19 -30.10
CA ARG A 21 29.58 -22.06 -28.92
C ARG A 21 28.16 -21.97 -28.40
N VAL A 22 27.41 -23.06 -28.55
CA VAL A 22 26.15 -23.26 -27.85
C VAL A 22 26.52 -23.41 -26.38
N VAL A 23 26.57 -22.28 -25.66
CA VAL A 23 26.62 -22.31 -24.21
C VAL A 23 25.34 -23.03 -23.78
N PRO A 24 25.43 -24.10 -22.97
CA PRO A 24 24.24 -24.73 -22.41
C PRO A 24 23.36 -23.64 -21.81
N ALA A 25 22.05 -23.70 -22.07
CA ALA A 25 21.12 -22.78 -21.41
C ALA A 25 21.45 -22.79 -19.90
N PRO A 26 21.59 -21.62 -19.26
CA PRO A 26 21.85 -21.54 -17.83
C PRO A 26 20.90 -22.46 -17.08
N ASP A 27 21.42 -23.26 -16.14
CA ASP A 27 20.56 -24.05 -15.28
C ASP A 27 19.73 -23.09 -14.43
N ALA A 28 18.47 -22.89 -14.83
CA ALA A 28 17.57 -21.94 -14.23
C ALA A 28 17.33 -22.25 -12.73
N VAL A 29 17.43 -23.52 -12.35
CA VAL A 29 17.32 -23.96 -10.95
C VAL A 29 18.54 -23.47 -10.16
N ALA A 30 19.75 -23.65 -10.70
CA ALA A 30 20.97 -23.19 -10.06
C ALA A 30 21.04 -21.65 -9.97
N GLU A 31 20.66 -20.92 -11.02
CA GLU A 31 20.63 -19.46 -11.00
C GLU A 31 19.54 -18.91 -10.06
N LEU A 32 18.38 -19.58 -9.94
CA LEU A 32 17.35 -19.24 -8.95
C LEU A 32 17.86 -19.46 -7.51
N ALA A 33 18.51 -20.59 -7.23
CA ALA A 33 19.09 -20.87 -5.92
C ALA A 33 20.11 -19.81 -5.50
N LYS A 34 20.94 -19.36 -6.44
CA LYS A 34 21.90 -18.27 -6.27
C LYS A 34 21.23 -16.93 -6.05
N ALA A 35 20.19 -16.58 -6.82
CA ALA A 35 19.42 -15.34 -6.64
C ALA A 35 18.79 -15.28 -5.24
N ARG A 36 18.16 -16.37 -4.80
CA ARG A 36 17.61 -16.51 -3.43
C ARG A 36 18.71 -16.39 -2.36
N ALA A 37 19.90 -16.93 -2.58
CA ALA A 37 21.01 -16.78 -1.63
C ALA A 37 21.50 -15.33 -1.52
N GLN A 38 21.57 -14.61 -2.65
CA GLN A 38 21.88 -13.17 -2.66
C GLN A 38 20.81 -12.37 -1.91
N PHE A 39 19.53 -12.70 -2.10
CA PHE A 39 18.43 -12.06 -1.39
C PHE A 39 18.52 -12.28 0.13
N ARG A 40 18.67 -13.54 0.55
CA ARG A 40 18.77 -13.91 1.99
C ARG A 40 19.98 -13.30 2.68
N SER A 41 21.07 -13.04 1.94
CA SER A 41 22.26 -12.36 2.47
C SER A 41 22.12 -10.83 2.48
N GLY A 42 20.97 -10.28 2.11
CA GLY A 42 20.72 -8.83 2.07
C GLY A 42 21.37 -8.13 0.87
N ASN A 43 21.97 -8.86 -0.06
CA ASN A 43 22.59 -8.32 -1.27
C ASN A 43 21.52 -8.00 -2.33
N PHE A 44 20.54 -7.16 -1.98
CA PHE A 44 19.35 -6.88 -2.79
C PHE A 44 19.69 -6.33 -4.18
N GLY A 45 20.78 -5.55 -4.33
CA GLY A 45 21.21 -5.08 -5.64
C GLY A 45 21.68 -6.20 -6.58
N LYS A 46 22.42 -7.18 -6.08
CA LYS A 46 22.83 -8.37 -6.87
C LYS A 46 21.63 -9.27 -7.14
N ALA A 47 20.81 -9.50 -6.11
CA ALA A 47 19.59 -10.30 -6.22
C ALA A 47 18.63 -9.72 -7.27
N LEU A 48 18.45 -8.39 -7.31
CA LEU A 48 17.63 -7.70 -8.30
C LEU A 48 18.08 -8.03 -9.73
N VAL A 49 19.39 -7.94 -10.00
CA VAL A 49 19.94 -8.26 -11.32
C VAL A 49 19.70 -9.74 -11.67
N SER A 50 19.94 -10.65 -10.72
CA SER A 50 19.73 -12.07 -10.92
C SER A 50 18.26 -12.44 -11.14
N PHE A 51 17.32 -11.92 -10.33
CA PHE A 51 15.89 -12.17 -10.52
C PHE A 51 15.37 -11.55 -11.82
N ARG A 52 15.79 -10.33 -12.15
CA ARG A 52 15.40 -9.68 -13.42
C ARG A 52 15.91 -10.46 -14.63
N ARG A 53 17.06 -11.11 -14.54
CA ARG A 53 17.54 -11.99 -15.62
C ARG A 53 16.66 -13.23 -15.74
N LEU A 54 16.30 -13.85 -14.62
CA LEU A 54 15.46 -15.05 -14.57
C LEU A 54 14.05 -14.81 -15.15
N THR A 55 13.50 -13.60 -15.13
CA THR A 55 12.20 -13.32 -15.77
C THR A 55 12.22 -13.47 -17.29
N TYR A 56 13.39 -13.41 -17.93
CA TYR A 56 13.56 -13.64 -19.38
C TYR A 56 14.00 -15.06 -19.71
N GLU A 57 14.64 -15.77 -18.77
CA GLU A 57 15.12 -17.13 -18.96
C GLU A 57 14.04 -18.18 -18.67
N LEU A 58 13.13 -17.89 -17.73
CA LEU A 58 11.98 -18.73 -17.44
C LEU A 58 10.83 -18.43 -18.42
N GLY A 59 10.24 -19.49 -18.98
CA GLY A 59 9.10 -19.37 -19.89
C GLY A 59 7.79 -18.98 -19.19
N PRO A 60 6.83 -18.38 -19.91
CA PRO A 60 5.51 -18.07 -19.36
C PRO A 60 4.79 -19.38 -18.98
N GLY A 61 4.44 -19.53 -17.69
CA GLY A 61 3.75 -20.71 -17.15
C GLY A 61 4.62 -21.61 -16.26
N GLN A 62 5.93 -21.37 -16.16
CA GLN A 62 6.75 -22.07 -15.17
C GLN A 62 6.35 -21.63 -13.74
N PRO A 63 6.11 -22.57 -12.81
CA PRO A 63 5.62 -22.25 -11.46
C PRO A 63 6.60 -21.38 -10.66
N GLU A 64 7.90 -21.47 -10.94
CA GLU A 64 8.96 -20.67 -10.30
C GLU A 64 8.88 -19.19 -10.64
N LEU A 65 8.18 -18.81 -11.71
CA LEU A 65 8.14 -17.43 -12.16
C LEU A 65 7.39 -16.51 -11.18
N ALA A 66 6.40 -17.04 -10.45
CA ALA A 66 5.73 -16.32 -9.37
C ALA A 66 6.71 -15.97 -8.24
N ASP A 67 7.56 -16.93 -7.85
CA ASP A 67 8.61 -16.73 -6.84
C ASP A 67 9.64 -15.69 -7.29
N VAL A 68 10.13 -15.82 -8.53
CA VAL A 68 11.12 -14.89 -9.11
C VAL A 68 10.57 -13.46 -9.13
N ARG A 69 9.34 -13.27 -9.60
CA ARG A 69 8.73 -11.94 -9.68
C ARG A 69 8.42 -11.36 -8.30
N TYR A 70 7.96 -12.18 -7.37
CA TYR A 70 7.76 -11.74 -5.99
C TYR A 70 9.06 -11.26 -5.35
N HIS A 71 10.15 -12.01 -5.50
CA HIS A 71 11.44 -11.61 -4.94
C HIS A 71 12.10 -10.45 -5.70
N LEU A 72 11.83 -10.29 -6.99
CA LEU A 72 12.20 -9.09 -7.74
C LEU A 72 11.52 -7.85 -7.15
N ALA A 73 10.21 -7.92 -6.89
CA ALA A 73 9.45 -6.85 -6.24
C ALA A 73 9.97 -6.56 -4.83
N GLU A 74 10.29 -7.59 -4.05
CA GLU A 74 10.98 -7.45 -2.76
C GLU A 74 12.32 -6.73 -2.90
N CYS A 75 13.13 -7.04 -3.92
CA CYS A 75 14.38 -6.33 -4.13
C CYS A 75 14.16 -4.82 -4.35
N TYR A 76 13.19 -4.43 -5.19
CA TYR A 76 12.82 -3.02 -5.36
C TYR A 76 12.36 -2.39 -4.05
N PHE A 77 11.57 -3.11 -3.27
CA PHE A 77 11.14 -2.67 -1.95
C PHE A 77 12.36 -2.43 -1.05
N GLN A 78 13.28 -3.37 -0.95
CA GLN A 78 14.41 -3.25 -0.04
C GLN A 78 15.43 -2.19 -0.47
N THR A 79 15.59 -1.95 -1.78
CA THR A 79 16.44 -0.86 -2.30
C THR A 79 15.79 0.52 -2.22
N GLY A 80 14.50 0.59 -1.88
CA GLY A 80 13.79 1.83 -1.60
C GLY A 80 12.93 2.36 -2.74
N ASP A 81 12.91 1.70 -3.90
CA ASP A 81 12.04 2.03 -5.01
C ASP A 81 10.62 1.49 -4.75
N ARG A 82 9.87 2.20 -3.91
CA ARG A 82 8.53 1.79 -3.48
C ARG A 82 7.51 1.83 -4.63
N VAL A 83 7.69 2.73 -5.59
CA VAL A 83 6.77 2.87 -6.72
C VAL A 83 6.91 1.65 -7.62
N GLN A 84 8.14 1.28 -8.00
CA GLN A 84 8.37 0.07 -8.78
C GLN A 84 7.97 -1.19 -7.99
N ALA A 85 8.30 -1.25 -6.70
CA ALA A 85 7.89 -2.37 -5.86
C ALA A 85 6.37 -2.58 -5.86
N ALA A 86 5.60 -1.50 -5.66
CA ALA A 86 4.13 -1.58 -5.66
C ALA A 86 3.58 -2.11 -6.98
N HIS A 87 4.14 -1.65 -8.11
CA HIS A 87 3.77 -2.14 -9.44
C HIS A 87 4.09 -3.63 -9.61
N GLU A 88 5.32 -4.05 -9.33
CA GLU A 88 5.74 -5.45 -9.52
C GLU A 88 4.97 -6.41 -8.60
N PHE A 89 4.67 -6.00 -7.35
CA PHE A 89 3.82 -6.80 -6.45
C PHE A 89 2.39 -6.93 -6.98
N ARG A 90 1.82 -5.86 -7.54
CA ARG A 90 0.49 -5.93 -8.17
C ARG A 90 0.48 -6.93 -9.33
N GLU A 91 1.49 -6.85 -10.20
CA GLU A 91 1.63 -7.80 -11.31
C GLU A 91 1.71 -9.25 -10.83
N VAL A 92 2.40 -9.52 -9.72
CA VAL A 92 2.44 -10.86 -9.12
C VAL A 92 1.05 -11.31 -8.69
N ALA A 93 0.32 -10.47 -7.98
CA ALA A 93 -1.03 -10.78 -7.50
C ALA A 93 -2.02 -11.03 -8.64
N ASP A 94 -1.88 -10.31 -9.76
CA ASP A 94 -2.82 -10.36 -10.88
C ASP A 94 -2.49 -11.50 -11.86
N GLN A 95 -1.21 -11.68 -12.20
CA GLN A 95 -0.78 -12.71 -13.14
C GLN A 95 -0.69 -14.11 -12.52
N TYR A 96 -0.45 -14.21 -11.20
CA TYR A 96 -0.25 -15.47 -10.49
C TYR A 96 -1.22 -15.64 -9.33
N ALA A 97 -2.50 -15.30 -9.54
CA ALA A 97 -3.53 -15.24 -8.50
C ALA A 97 -3.74 -16.54 -7.69
N THR A 98 -3.37 -17.70 -8.23
CA THR A 98 -3.47 -19.00 -7.54
C THR A 98 -2.20 -19.40 -6.79
N SER A 99 -1.11 -18.63 -6.93
CA SER A 99 0.14 -18.89 -6.23
C SER A 99 0.07 -18.49 -4.76
N GLU A 100 0.91 -19.12 -3.93
CA GLU A 100 1.06 -18.75 -2.52
C GLU A 100 1.54 -17.30 -2.33
N TYR A 101 2.19 -16.73 -3.35
CA TYR A 101 2.68 -15.36 -3.34
C TYR A 101 1.59 -14.32 -3.60
N ALA A 102 0.46 -14.67 -4.21
CA ALA A 102 -0.55 -13.69 -4.58
C ALA A 102 -1.12 -12.88 -3.39
N PRO A 103 -1.55 -13.49 -2.27
CA PRO A 103 -1.99 -12.74 -1.10
C PRO A 103 -0.85 -11.93 -0.46
N LEU A 104 0.36 -12.50 -0.42
CA LEU A 104 1.54 -11.80 0.09
C LEU A 104 1.89 -10.59 -0.78
N ALA A 105 1.77 -10.70 -2.09
CA ALA A 105 2.10 -9.64 -3.04
C ALA A 105 1.13 -8.46 -2.89
N LEU A 106 -0.17 -8.68 -2.76
CA LEU A 106 -1.10 -7.58 -2.45
C LEU A 106 -0.78 -6.89 -1.12
N LEU A 107 -0.46 -7.66 -0.08
CA LEU A 107 -0.04 -7.08 1.20
C LEU A 107 1.17 -6.15 1.00
N ARG A 108 2.16 -6.62 0.25
CA ARG A 108 3.40 -5.87 -0.01
C ARG A 108 3.21 -4.69 -0.96
N ALA A 109 2.29 -4.76 -1.91
CA ALA A 109 1.87 -3.61 -2.72
C ALA A 109 1.24 -2.51 -1.85
N GLY A 110 0.40 -2.90 -0.88
CA GLY A 110 -0.14 -2.01 0.14
C GLY A 110 0.96 -1.40 1.01
N ASP A 111 1.90 -2.23 1.52
CA ASP A 111 3.03 -1.79 2.34
C ASP A 111 3.88 -0.75 1.61
N ALA A 112 4.11 -0.96 0.31
CA ALA A 112 4.92 -0.08 -0.53
C ALA A 112 4.27 1.31 -0.67
N ASN A 113 2.96 1.35 -0.93
CA ASN A 113 2.19 2.60 -0.99
C ASN A 113 2.11 3.27 0.38
N LEU A 114 1.87 2.52 1.45
CA LEU A 114 1.83 3.06 2.81
C LEU A 114 3.16 3.73 3.20
N ARG A 115 4.31 3.15 2.81
CA ARG A 115 5.63 3.76 3.04
C ARG A 115 5.86 5.08 2.29
N LEU A 116 5.11 5.34 1.23
CA LEU A 116 5.14 6.62 0.50
C LEU A 116 4.33 7.70 1.24
N TRP A 117 3.26 7.33 1.95
CA TRP A 117 2.46 8.26 2.76
C TRP A 117 2.94 8.33 4.21
N ARG A 118 3.96 9.15 4.48
CA ARG A 118 4.70 9.13 5.76
C ARG A 118 3.98 9.82 6.93
N LYS A 119 3.02 10.72 6.65
CA LYS A 119 2.30 11.50 7.66
C LYS A 119 0.90 11.88 7.16
N PRO A 120 -0.12 11.96 8.04
CA PRO A 120 -1.49 12.31 7.66
C PRO A 120 -1.67 13.67 6.96
N GLU A 121 -0.80 14.65 7.22
CA GLU A 121 -0.92 15.99 6.64
C GLU A 121 -0.62 16.02 5.14
N LEU A 122 0.17 15.06 4.64
CA LEU A 122 0.58 14.99 3.25
C LEU A 122 -0.59 14.66 2.32
N ASP A 123 -0.37 14.84 1.01
CA ASP A 123 -1.29 14.38 -0.02
C ASP A 123 -1.66 12.90 0.21
N PRO A 124 -2.97 12.56 0.25
CA PRO A 124 -3.43 11.25 0.67
C PRO A 124 -3.34 10.16 -0.40
N SER A 125 -2.99 10.48 -1.66
CA SER A 125 -3.17 9.56 -2.80
C SER A 125 -2.54 8.18 -2.56
N TYR A 126 -1.34 8.14 -1.99
CA TYR A 126 -0.68 6.87 -1.66
C TYR A 126 -1.32 6.14 -0.47
N GLY A 127 -1.84 6.87 0.52
CA GLY A 127 -2.62 6.29 1.61
C GLY A 127 -3.94 5.69 1.13
N GLU A 128 -4.62 6.36 0.21
CA GLU A 128 -5.89 5.91 -0.39
C GLU A 128 -5.65 4.65 -1.23
N THR A 129 -4.58 4.67 -2.03
CA THR A 129 -4.13 3.51 -2.80
C THR A 129 -3.79 2.34 -1.90
N ALA A 130 -3.06 2.56 -0.80
CA ALA A 130 -2.74 1.50 0.16
C ALA A 130 -4.02 0.92 0.80
N LEU A 131 -4.96 1.78 1.23
CA LEU A 131 -6.24 1.35 1.81
C LEU A 131 -7.03 0.48 0.83
N ALA A 132 -7.15 0.92 -0.42
CA ALA A 132 -7.83 0.18 -1.46
C ALA A 132 -7.19 -1.19 -1.70
N ILE A 133 -5.85 -1.27 -1.78
CA ILE A 133 -5.12 -2.54 -1.95
C ILE A 133 -5.36 -3.49 -0.77
N TYR A 134 -5.33 -3.00 0.47
CA TYR A 134 -5.59 -3.86 1.64
C TYR A 134 -7.04 -4.38 1.69
N GLN A 135 -8.01 -3.54 1.32
CA GLN A 135 -9.41 -3.95 1.21
C GLN A 135 -9.60 -4.99 0.09
N GLU A 136 -8.93 -4.79 -1.04
CA GLU A 136 -8.91 -5.74 -2.14
C GLU A 136 -8.31 -7.09 -1.72
N LEU A 137 -7.20 -7.09 -0.98
CA LEU A 137 -6.61 -8.31 -0.41
C LEU A 137 -7.61 -9.06 0.48
N ALA A 138 -8.30 -8.35 1.39
CA ALA A 138 -9.31 -8.96 2.25
C ALA A 138 -10.48 -9.57 1.45
N GLY A 139 -10.87 -8.95 0.33
CA GLY A 139 -11.92 -9.45 -0.55
C GLY A 139 -11.48 -10.62 -1.45
N ARG A 140 -10.27 -10.56 -2.02
CA ARG A 140 -9.74 -11.57 -2.95
C ARG A 140 -9.23 -12.82 -2.24
N TYR A 141 -8.60 -12.66 -1.08
CA TYR A 141 -7.97 -13.76 -0.34
C TYR A 141 -8.41 -13.78 1.14
N PRO A 142 -9.72 -13.91 1.41
CA PRO A 142 -10.26 -13.89 2.77
C PRO A 142 -9.68 -15.02 3.62
N GLY A 143 -9.43 -14.74 4.90
CA GLY A 143 -8.95 -15.73 5.87
C GLY A 143 -7.46 -16.07 5.82
N THR A 144 -6.69 -15.49 4.88
CA THR A 144 -5.23 -15.65 4.84
C THR A 144 -4.53 -14.82 5.93
N ASP A 145 -3.32 -15.24 6.35
CA ASP A 145 -2.48 -14.44 7.25
C ASP A 145 -2.20 -13.04 6.68
N ALA A 146 -2.00 -12.94 5.37
CA ALA A 146 -1.80 -11.67 4.68
C ALA A 146 -3.02 -10.74 4.85
N ALA A 147 -4.24 -11.25 4.69
CA ALA A 147 -5.45 -10.48 4.92
C ALA A 147 -5.61 -10.05 6.38
N ALA A 148 -5.28 -10.92 7.34
CA ALA A 148 -5.29 -10.58 8.76
C ALA A 148 -4.29 -9.44 9.09
N ARG A 149 -3.08 -9.50 8.52
CA ARG A 149 -2.06 -8.45 8.67
C ARG A 149 -2.46 -7.15 8.00
N ALA A 150 -3.05 -7.22 6.81
CA ALA A 150 -3.57 -6.05 6.09
C ALA A 150 -4.61 -5.29 6.93
N GLN A 151 -5.44 -6.00 7.70
CA GLN A 151 -6.44 -5.36 8.53
C GLN A 151 -5.85 -4.45 9.61
N VAL A 152 -4.66 -4.77 10.13
CA VAL A 152 -3.95 -3.87 11.06
C VAL A 152 -3.60 -2.55 10.37
N HIS A 153 -3.13 -2.61 9.13
CA HIS A 153 -2.81 -1.43 8.34
C HIS A 153 -4.05 -0.63 7.92
N VAL A 154 -5.18 -1.30 7.64
CA VAL A 154 -6.46 -0.62 7.40
C VAL A 154 -6.88 0.21 8.60
N GLN A 155 -6.80 -0.35 9.82
CA GLN A 155 -7.15 0.41 11.03
C GLN A 155 -6.22 1.61 11.25
N GLN A 156 -4.92 1.41 11.04
CA GLN A 156 -3.94 2.51 11.09
C GLN A 156 -4.26 3.61 10.08
N LEU A 157 -4.56 3.25 8.82
CA LEU A 157 -4.91 4.20 7.77
C LEU A 157 -6.19 4.96 8.10
N ARG A 158 -7.23 4.27 8.61
CA ARG A 158 -8.49 4.92 9.04
C ARG A 158 -8.25 5.94 10.14
N GLU A 159 -7.39 5.62 11.11
CA GLU A 159 -6.99 6.56 12.16
C GLU A 159 -6.27 7.79 11.58
N TRP A 160 -5.35 7.59 10.62
CA TRP A 160 -4.66 8.70 9.96
C TRP A 160 -5.58 9.57 9.11
N PHE A 161 -6.50 8.98 8.35
CA PHE A 161 -7.49 9.71 7.57
C PHE A 161 -8.43 10.51 8.48
N SER A 162 -8.93 9.90 9.55
CA SER A 162 -9.72 10.59 10.57
C SER A 162 -8.99 11.80 11.14
N GLN A 163 -7.72 11.65 11.50
CA GLN A 163 -6.91 12.77 12.01
C GLN A 163 -6.74 13.88 10.97
N LYS A 164 -6.54 13.52 9.70
CA LYS A 164 -6.42 14.49 8.61
C LYS A 164 -7.70 15.30 8.45
N ASP A 165 -8.85 14.64 8.38
CA ASP A 165 -10.14 15.28 8.20
C ASP A 165 -10.55 16.12 9.41
N TYR A 166 -10.27 15.62 10.61
CA TYR A 166 -10.46 16.39 11.84
C TYR A 166 -9.60 17.67 11.85
N ARG A 167 -8.33 17.59 11.44
CA ARG A 167 -7.44 18.77 11.33
C ARG A 167 -7.96 19.78 10.29
N ASN A 168 -8.51 19.31 9.18
CA ASN A 168 -9.17 20.17 8.19
C ASN A 168 -10.41 20.86 8.79
N GLY A 169 -11.26 20.14 9.51
CA GLY A 169 -12.39 20.72 10.24
C GLY A 169 -11.93 21.78 11.25
N MET A 170 -10.88 21.50 12.01
CA MET A 170 -10.29 22.45 12.96
C MET A 170 -9.70 23.70 12.31
N PHE A 171 -9.19 23.59 11.08
CA PHE A 171 -8.73 24.74 10.32
C PHE A 171 -9.87 25.72 10.02
N TYR A 172 -11.01 25.23 9.55
CA TYR A 172 -12.21 26.05 9.31
C TYR A 172 -12.84 26.56 10.60
N PHE A 173 -12.93 25.71 11.63
CA PHE A 173 -13.48 26.06 12.93
C PHE A 173 -12.75 27.25 13.55
N ARG A 174 -11.41 27.24 13.56
CA ARG A 174 -10.59 28.35 14.09
C ARG A 174 -10.78 29.68 13.34
N ARG A 175 -11.23 29.63 12.08
CA ARG A 175 -11.55 30.80 11.26
C ARG A 175 -13.01 31.22 11.39
N ARG A 176 -13.77 30.58 12.28
CA ARG A 176 -15.22 30.79 12.46
C ARG A 176 -16.05 30.45 11.21
N ALA A 177 -15.50 29.65 10.29
CA ALA A 177 -16.20 29.10 9.15
C ALA A 177 -16.91 27.80 9.57
N TYR A 178 -17.94 27.93 10.42
CA TYR A 178 -18.56 26.80 11.11
C TYR A 178 -19.28 25.85 10.16
N ASP A 179 -19.97 26.33 9.11
CA ASP A 179 -20.62 25.47 8.12
C ASP A 179 -19.62 24.55 7.42
N SER A 180 -18.46 25.09 7.02
CA SER A 180 -17.39 24.28 6.42
C SER A 180 -16.78 23.30 7.43
N ALA A 181 -16.59 23.72 8.69
CA ALA A 181 -16.07 22.86 9.73
C ALA A 181 -17.01 21.66 10.02
N ILE A 182 -18.33 21.90 10.02
CA ILE A 182 -19.35 20.88 10.21
C ILE A 182 -19.23 19.77 9.17
N ILE A 183 -18.97 20.10 7.90
CA ILE A 183 -18.80 19.10 6.83
C ILE A 183 -17.69 18.11 7.21
N TYR A 184 -16.49 18.60 7.53
CA TYR A 184 -15.37 17.75 7.89
C TYR A 184 -15.61 16.94 9.17
N PHE A 185 -16.20 17.54 10.20
CA PHE A 185 -16.47 16.80 11.44
C PHE A 185 -17.53 15.70 11.22
N LYS A 186 -18.55 15.94 10.39
CA LYS A 186 -19.52 14.91 10.00
C LYS A 186 -18.84 13.80 9.19
N ASP A 187 -17.93 14.14 8.28
CA ASP A 187 -17.18 13.17 7.48
C ASP A 187 -16.32 12.25 8.37
N VAL A 188 -15.67 12.81 9.41
CA VAL A 188 -14.92 12.02 10.41
C VAL A 188 -15.82 10.95 11.04
N ILE A 189 -17.01 11.34 11.50
CA ILE A 189 -17.94 10.46 12.21
C ILE A 189 -18.53 9.41 11.26
N ALA A 190 -18.91 9.82 10.06
CA ALA A 190 -19.56 8.94 9.08
C ALA A 190 -18.59 7.94 8.44
N THR A 191 -17.37 8.39 8.11
CA THR A 191 -16.41 7.61 7.32
C THR A 191 -15.49 6.76 8.21
N TYR A 192 -15.14 7.27 9.39
CA TYR A 192 -14.18 6.65 10.30
C TYR A 192 -14.77 6.37 11.69
N PRO A 193 -15.94 5.71 11.81
CA PRO A 193 -16.48 5.34 13.11
C PRO A 193 -15.48 4.51 13.92
N GLY A 194 -15.38 4.80 15.21
CA GLY A 194 -14.51 4.12 16.17
C GLY A 194 -13.06 4.62 16.22
N THR A 195 -12.66 5.57 15.38
CA THR A 195 -11.34 6.21 15.46
C THR A 195 -11.26 7.20 16.62
N SER A 196 -10.04 7.53 17.05
CA SER A 196 -9.83 8.37 18.23
C SER A 196 -10.32 9.81 18.05
N SER A 197 -10.47 10.29 16.81
CA SER A 197 -10.92 11.65 16.53
C SER A 197 -12.44 11.82 16.57
N VAL A 198 -13.23 10.74 16.63
CA VAL A 198 -14.70 10.80 16.61
C VAL A 198 -15.29 11.58 17.80
N PRO A 199 -14.90 11.32 19.07
CA PRO A 199 -15.42 12.07 20.20
C PRO A 199 -15.10 13.57 20.10
N ASP A 200 -13.87 13.89 19.69
CA ASP A 200 -13.43 15.27 19.50
C ASP A 200 -14.22 15.97 18.39
N ALA A 201 -14.43 15.30 17.25
CA ALA A 201 -15.23 15.82 16.14
C ALA A 201 -16.69 16.10 16.56
N LEU A 202 -17.30 15.19 17.33
CA LEU A 202 -18.63 15.39 17.90
C LEU A 202 -18.68 16.60 18.85
N MET A 203 -17.68 16.78 19.71
CA MET A 203 -17.58 17.96 20.58
C MET A 203 -17.46 19.26 19.77
N ARG A 204 -16.69 19.24 18.67
CA ARG A 204 -16.59 20.39 17.76
C ARG A 204 -17.88 20.65 16.97
N LEU A 205 -18.67 19.62 16.66
CA LEU A 205 -20.01 19.79 16.09
C LEU A 205 -20.95 20.47 17.08
N VAL A 206 -20.97 20.04 18.35
CA VAL A 206 -21.76 20.69 19.41
C VAL A 206 -21.43 22.18 19.49
N ASP A 207 -20.14 22.51 19.50
CA ASP A 207 -19.71 23.91 19.56
C ASP A 207 -20.08 24.69 18.29
N SER A 208 -20.00 24.07 17.11
CA SER A 208 -20.38 24.71 15.83
C SER A 208 -21.89 24.95 15.75
N TYR A 209 -22.71 23.94 16.08
CA TYR A 209 -24.17 24.04 16.09
C TYR A 209 -24.67 25.08 17.08
N ARG A 210 -24.02 25.18 18.25
CA ARG A 210 -24.34 26.22 19.24
C ARG A 210 -24.15 27.63 18.68
N VAL A 211 -23.06 27.88 17.95
CA VAL A 211 -22.77 29.20 17.42
C VAL A 211 -23.71 29.56 16.26
N ILE A 212 -24.07 28.59 15.42
CA ILE A 212 -24.98 28.80 14.29
C ILE A 212 -26.45 28.88 14.74
N GLY A 213 -26.81 28.25 15.86
CA GLY A 213 -28.19 28.19 16.37
C GLY A 213 -28.99 26.96 15.92
N TYR A 214 -28.31 25.88 15.52
CA TYR A 214 -28.93 24.63 15.08
C TYR A 214 -29.26 23.76 16.30
N GLY A 215 -30.41 24.07 16.92
CA GLY A 215 -30.80 23.52 18.22
C GLY A 215 -31.11 22.03 18.22
N ASP A 216 -31.71 21.51 17.14
CA ASP A 216 -32.10 20.10 17.05
C ASP A 216 -30.86 19.21 16.86
N GLU A 217 -29.98 19.57 15.93
CA GLU A 217 -28.71 18.87 15.72
C GLU A 217 -27.81 18.93 16.94
N LEU A 218 -27.80 20.05 17.68
CA LEU A 218 -27.09 20.16 18.94
C LEU A 218 -27.61 19.13 19.96
N LYS A 219 -28.93 19.06 20.16
CA LYS A 219 -29.55 18.10 21.10
C LYS A 219 -29.25 16.66 20.71
N GLU A 220 -29.40 16.33 19.43
CA GLU A 220 -29.09 14.99 18.91
C GLU A 220 -27.63 14.62 19.11
N THR A 221 -26.70 15.53 18.78
CA THR A 221 -25.25 15.31 18.94
C THR A 221 -24.86 15.14 20.41
N CYS A 222 -25.41 15.95 21.31
CA CYS A 222 -25.22 15.79 22.75
C CYS A 222 -25.78 14.46 23.27
N GLY A 223 -26.95 14.04 22.78
CA GLY A 223 -27.53 12.73 23.10
C GLY A 223 -26.64 11.57 22.65
N HIS A 224 -26.09 11.66 21.43
CA HIS A 224 -25.14 10.69 20.90
C HIS A 224 -23.88 10.59 21.78
N LEU A 225 -23.25 11.74 22.09
CA LEU A 225 -22.06 11.79 22.94
C LEU A 225 -22.29 11.15 24.30
N ARG A 226 -23.40 11.46 24.98
CA ARG A 226 -23.73 10.84 26.28
C ARG A 226 -23.93 9.33 26.19
N ARG A 227 -24.57 8.85 25.12
CA ARG A 227 -24.89 7.44 24.95
C ARG A 227 -23.67 6.59 24.60
N PHE A 228 -22.79 7.09 23.73
CA PHE A 228 -21.71 6.29 23.14
C PHE A 228 -20.31 6.71 23.59
N PHE A 229 -20.13 7.95 24.06
CA PHE A 229 -18.84 8.50 24.48
C PHE A 229 -18.92 9.28 25.81
N PRO A 230 -19.48 8.69 26.90
CA PRO A 230 -19.74 9.40 28.15
C PRO A 230 -18.48 9.91 28.88
N GLN A 231 -17.30 9.37 28.54
CA GLN A 231 -16.01 9.76 29.13
C GLN A 231 -15.28 10.86 28.35
N THR A 232 -15.93 11.47 27.36
CA THR A 232 -15.33 12.56 26.57
C THR A 232 -15.04 13.77 27.45
N GLU A 233 -13.81 14.28 27.38
CA GLU A 233 -13.40 15.45 28.17
C GLU A 233 -14.27 16.67 27.85
N GLY A 234 -14.76 17.35 28.89
CA GLY A 234 -15.56 18.55 28.75
C GLY A 234 -17.02 18.33 28.34
N LEU A 235 -17.49 17.07 28.25
CA LEU A 235 -18.85 16.74 27.83
C LEU A 235 -19.92 17.43 28.68
N ASP A 236 -19.85 17.36 30.01
CA ASP A 236 -20.88 17.95 30.88
C ASP A 236 -20.96 19.48 30.76
N LYS A 237 -19.84 20.12 30.42
CA LYS A 237 -19.78 21.57 30.18
C LYS A 237 -20.41 21.94 28.84
N SER A 238 -20.11 21.18 27.79
CA SER A 238 -20.64 21.44 26.44
C SER A 238 -22.06 20.90 26.25
N CYS A 239 -22.47 19.91 27.01
CA CYS A 239 -23.78 19.28 26.96
C CYS A 239 -24.27 19.08 28.40
N PRO A 240 -24.74 20.14 29.09
CA PRO A 240 -25.27 20.02 30.44
C PRO A 240 -26.53 19.16 30.45
N ALA A 241 -26.65 18.25 31.42
CA ALA A 241 -27.83 17.39 31.55
C ALA A 241 -29.11 18.22 31.59
N ASP A 242 -30.13 17.79 30.84
CA ASP A 242 -31.44 18.42 30.92
C ASP A 242 -31.95 18.26 32.35
N SER A 243 -32.09 19.38 33.07
CA SER A 243 -32.60 19.43 34.43
C SER A 243 -34.05 18.91 34.57
N SER A 244 -34.72 18.66 33.45
CA SER A 244 -36.09 18.12 33.36
C SER A 244 -36.17 16.59 33.37
N ILE A 245 -35.06 15.86 33.24
CA ILE A 245 -35.05 14.36 33.26
C ILE A 245 -34.65 13.82 34.65
N ALA A 246 -34.26 14.70 35.58
CA ALA A 246 -34.17 14.36 37.00
C ALA A 246 -35.58 14.10 37.55
N THR A 247 -36.05 12.86 37.42
CA THR A 247 -37.32 12.45 38.01
C THR A 247 -37.12 12.43 39.54
N PRO A 248 -38.00 13.05 40.33
CA PRO A 248 -37.93 13.03 41.78
C PRO A 248 -38.33 11.65 42.32
N SER A 249 -37.50 11.17 43.26
CA SER A 249 -37.75 10.14 44.30
C SER A 249 -38.42 8.83 43.89
#